data_AF-A0A8C9FVW8-F1
#
_entry.id   AF-A0A8C9FVW8-F1
#
_cell.length_a   1.000
_cell.length_b   1.000
_cell.length_c   1.000
_cell.angle_alpha   90.00
_cell.angle_beta   90.00
_cell.angle_gamma   90.00
#
_symmetry.space_group_name_H-M   'P 1'
#
loop_
_entity.id
_entity.type
_entity.pdbx_description
1 polymer ?
#
loop_
_entity_poly.entity_id
_entity_poly.type
_entity_poly.pdbx_seq_one_letter_code
_entity_poly.pdbx_strand_id
1 'polypeptide(L)' 'MEVWRQCAHWLVAARVLPAGHRASSPTGQVWDLAQALRDGVLLCHLLNALLPNAVPPRDICPRPQMSQVRLRVDN' A
#
# COMPACT_ATOMS: atom_id res chain seq x y z
N MET A 1 2.45 9.91 -19.83
CA MET A 1 1.98 10.08 -18.43
C MET A 1 2.04 8.70 -17.79
N GLU A 2 2.85 8.51 -16.75
CA GLU A 2 3.06 7.18 -16.17
C GLU A 2 1.92 6.83 -15.19
N VAL A 3 1.16 5.78 -15.48
CA VAL A 3 -0.04 5.39 -14.70
C VAL A 3 0.30 5.12 -13.23
N TRP A 4 1.50 4.57 -12.95
CA TRP A 4 1.93 4.31 -11.58
C TRP A 4 2.07 5.60 -10.75
N ARG A 5 2.43 6.74 -11.37
CA ARG A 5 2.49 8.04 -10.68
C ARG A 5 1.11 8.53 -10.29
N GLN A 6 0.13 8.38 -11.18
CA GLN A 6 -1.27 8.69 -10.86
C GLN A 6 -1.77 7.83 -9.69
N CYS A 7 -1.44 6.54 -9.70
CA CYS A 7 -1.73 5.63 -8.60
C CYS A 7 -1.10 6.11 -7.28
N ALA A 8 0.19 6.49 -7.28
CA ALA A 8 0.86 7.02 -6.10
C ALA A 8 0.19 8.27 -5.54
N HIS A 9 -0.21 9.22 -6.41
CA HIS A 9 -0.93 10.41 -5.99
C HIS A 9 -2.32 10.10 -5.43
N TRP A 10 -3.04 9.15 -6.04
CA TRP A 10 -4.35 8.73 -5.53
C TRP A 10 -4.25 8.05 -4.16
N LEU A 11 -3.22 7.23 -3.93
CA LEU A 11 -2.95 6.62 -2.62
C LEU A 11 -2.63 7.66 -1.53
N VAL A 12 -1.97 8.76 -1.89
CA VAL A 12 -1.78 9.90 -0.98
C VAL A 12 -3.11 10.60 -0.68
N ALA A 13 -3.94 10.84 -1.71
CA ALA A 13 -5.26 11.44 -1.54
C ALA A 13 -6.19 10.56 -0.67
N ALA A 14 -6.09 9.24 -0.79
CA ALA A 14 -6.78 8.26 0.03
C ALA A 14 -6.22 8.15 1.47
N ARG A 15 -5.18 8.93 1.82
CA ARG A 15 -4.48 8.90 3.12
C ARG A 15 -3.84 7.55 3.47
N VAL A 16 -3.55 6.73 2.46
CA VAL A 16 -2.88 5.43 2.61
C VAL A 16 -1.36 5.63 2.58
N LEU A 17 -0.88 6.47 1.64
CA LEU A 17 0.50 6.91 1.60
C LEU A 17 0.64 8.30 2.24
N PRO A 18 1.71 8.56 3.01
CA PRO A 18 1.98 9.89 3.52
C PRO A 18 2.34 10.84 2.36
N ALA A 19 1.97 12.12 2.46
CA ALA A 19 2.19 13.11 1.39
C ALA A 19 3.68 13.31 1.01
N GLY A 20 4.60 13.04 1.95
CA GLY A 20 6.05 13.10 1.72
C GLY A 20 6.68 11.77 1.26
N HIS A 21 5.89 10.77 0.87
CA HIS A 21 6.43 9.47 0.47
C HIS A 21 7.26 9.57 -0.81
N ARG A 22 8.36 8.81 -0.90
CA ARG A 22 9.27 8.86 -2.07
C ARG A 22 8.56 8.53 -3.39
N ALA A 23 7.59 7.62 -3.37
CA ALA A 23 6.79 7.24 -4.54
C ALA A 23 5.95 8.38 -5.13
N SER A 24 5.59 9.41 -4.35
CA SER A 24 4.86 10.60 -4.84
C SER A 24 5.79 11.78 -5.16
N SER A 25 7.10 11.61 -4.99
CA SER A 25 8.10 12.62 -5.35
C SER A 25 8.29 12.70 -6.88
N PRO A 26 8.68 13.88 -7.43
CA PRO A 26 9.10 14.00 -8.82
C PRO A 26 10.19 12.99 -9.22
N THR A 27 11.13 12.72 -8.31
CA THR A 27 12.26 11.79 -8.50
C THR A 27 11.93 10.33 -8.12
N GLY A 28 10.71 10.05 -7.68
CA GLY A 28 10.27 8.71 -7.34
C GLY A 28 10.32 7.77 -8.53
N GLN A 29 10.51 6.48 -8.24
CA GLN A 29 10.49 5.40 -9.22
C GLN A 29 9.33 4.43 -8.93
N VAL A 30 8.92 3.67 -9.95
CA VAL A 30 7.90 2.62 -9.79
C VAL A 30 8.28 1.60 -8.71
N TRP A 31 9.57 1.37 -8.50
CA TRP A 31 10.09 0.50 -7.45
C TRP A 31 9.75 1.03 -6.04
N ASP A 32 9.81 2.33 -5.80
CA ASP A 32 9.46 2.92 -4.50
C ASP A 32 7.99 2.67 -4.15
N LEU A 33 7.10 2.73 -5.16
CA LEU A 33 5.69 2.38 -5.01
C LEU A 33 5.53 0.88 -4.74
N ALA A 34 6.21 0.04 -5.52
CA ALA A 34 6.14 -1.42 -5.36
C ALA A 34 6.64 -1.86 -3.97
N GLN A 35 7.70 -1.24 -3.45
CA GLN A 35 8.19 -1.52 -2.10
C GLN A 35 7.20 -1.11 -1.02
N ALA A 36 6.52 0.04 -1.17
CA ALA A 36 5.52 0.49 -0.21
C ALA A 36 4.31 -0.46 -0.14
N LEU A 37 3.91 -1.03 -1.28
CA LEU A 37 2.76 -1.96 -1.34
C LEU A 37 3.14 -3.42 -1.06
N ARG A 38 4.43 -3.73 -0.95
CA ARG A 38 4.98 -5.10 -0.96
C ARG A 38 4.44 -5.98 0.16
N ASP A 39 4.22 -5.41 1.33
CA ASP A 39 3.73 -6.14 2.51
C ASP A 39 2.20 -6.31 2.54
N GLY A 40 1.48 -5.67 1.60
CA GLY A 40 0.03 -5.70 1.51
C GLY A 40 -0.70 -4.91 2.60
N VAL A 41 0.00 -4.38 3.61
CA VAL A 41 -0.62 -3.64 4.74
C VAL A 41 -1.28 -2.37 4.23
N LEU A 42 -0.59 -1.63 3.34
CA LEU A 42 -1.16 -0.45 2.71
C LEU A 42 -2.39 -0.76 1.85
N LEU A 43 -2.46 -1.95 1.22
CA LEU A 43 -3.64 -2.35 0.45
C LEU A 43 -4.84 -2.63 1.37
N CYS A 44 -4.61 -3.24 2.55
CA CYS A 44 -5.66 -3.40 3.56
C CYS A 44 -6.14 -2.04 4.09
N HIS A 45 -5.23 -1.10 4.33
CA HIS A 45 -5.60 0.27 4.71
C HIS A 45 -6.38 0.99 3.62
N LEU A 46 -6.04 0.78 2.35
CA LEU A 46 -6.78 1.32 1.23
C LEU A 46 -8.22 0.82 1.20
N LEU A 47 -8.43 -0.49 1.37
CA LEU A 47 -9.78 -1.06 1.44
C LEU A 47 -10.60 -0.41 2.55
N ASN A 48 -10.00 -0.23 3.73
CA ASN A 48 -10.65 0.43 4.86
C ASN A 48 -10.91 1.93 4.67
N ALA A 49 -10.11 2.61 3.83
CA ALA A 49 -10.34 4.00 3.45
C ALA A 49 -11.53 4.15 2.49
N LEU A 50 -11.77 3.15 1.63
CA LEU A 50 -12.87 3.13 0.66
C LEU A 50 -14.18 2.63 1.29
N LEU A 51 -14.08 1.60 2.12
CA LEU A 51 -15.20 0.98 2.83
C LEU A 51 -14.81 0.74 4.29
N PRO A 52 -15.39 1.47 5.25
CA PRO A 52 -15.09 1.29 6.66
C PRO A 52 -15.28 -0.17 7.10
N ASN A 53 -14.28 -0.72 7.80
CA ASN A 53 -14.26 -2.10 8.31
C ASN A 53 -14.29 -3.21 7.23
N ALA A 54 -13.88 -2.93 5.98
CA ALA A 54 -13.69 -3.96 4.95
C ALA A 54 -12.68 -5.04 5.37
N VAL A 55 -11.62 -4.63 6.08
CA VAL A 55 -10.63 -5.52 6.68
C VAL A 55 -10.53 -5.22 8.18
N PRO A 56 -10.85 -6.17 9.07
CA PRO A 56 -10.73 -5.97 10.51
C PRO A 56 -9.28 -5.62 10.90
N PRO A 57 -9.03 -4.59 11.73
CA PRO A 57 -7.67 -4.19 12.11
C PRO A 57 -6.83 -5.30 12.75
N ARG A 58 -7.48 -6.28 13.41
CA ARG A 58 -6.83 -7.47 13.98
C ARG A 58 -6.22 -8.41 12.93
N ASP A 59 -6.74 -8.37 11.71
CA ASP A 59 -6.33 -9.23 10.60
C ASP A 59 -5.24 -8.54 9.75
N ILE A 60 -4.95 -7.26 10.04
CA ILE A 60 -3.84 -6.50 9.45
C ILE A 60 -2.62 -6.66 10.38
N CYS A 61 -1.53 -7.26 9.89
CA CYS A 61 -0.30 -7.40 10.68
C CYS A 61 0.44 -6.04 10.74
N PRO A 62 0.50 -5.35 11.90
CA PRO A 62 1.03 -3.99 11.98
C PRO A 62 2.57 -3.93 11.93
N ARG A 63 3.26 -5.08 11.96
CA ARG A 63 4.73 -5.19 11.86
C ARG A 63 5.12 -6.44 11.08
N PRO A 64 5.41 -6.34 9.77
CA PRO A 64 6.08 -7.41 9.03
C PRO A 64 7.58 -7.48 9.39
N GLN A 65 7.95 -7.37 10.68
CA GLN A 65 9.31 -7.70 11.11
C GLN A 65 9.39 -9.23 11.23
N MET A 66 9.79 -9.87 10.14
CA MET A 66 9.99 -11.32 10.00
C MET A 66 8.72 -12.19 10.07
N SER A 67 7.69 -11.87 9.30
CA SER A 67 6.81 -12.92 8.77
C SER A 67 6.82 -12.85 7.25
N GLN A 68 7.54 -13.79 6.64
CA GLN A 68 7.46 -14.05 5.21
C GLN A 68 6.10 -14.70 4.96
N VAL A 69 5.02 -13.90 4.94
CA VAL A 69 3.69 -14.39 4.62
C VAL A 69 3.67 -14.71 3.13
N ARG A 70 3.97 -15.97 2.82
CA ARG A 70 3.86 -16.58 1.49
C ARG A 70 2.39 -16.48 1.09
N LEU A 71 2.08 -15.68 0.08
CA LEU A 71 0.82 -15.80 -0.65
C LEU A 71 0.77 -17.22 -1.22
N ARG A 72 0.13 -18.14 -0.50
CA ARG A 72 -0.39 -19.34 -1.13
C ARG A 72 -1.61 -18.89 -1.92
N VAL A 73 -1.40 -18.71 -3.21
CA VAL A 73 -2.48 -18.81 -4.20
C VAL A 73 -2.79 -20.29 -4.25
N ASP A 74 -3.60 -20.78 -3.31
CA ASP A 74 -4.11 -22.14 -3.38
C ASP A 74 -5.19 -22.17 -4.46
N ASN A 75 -4.92 -22.99 -5.47
CA ASN A 75 -5.79 -23.33 -6.60
C ASN A 75 -6.68 -24.53 -6.23
#